data_AF-A0AAT9GEI1-F1
#
_entry.id   AF-A0AAT9GEI1-F1
#
_cell.length_a   1.000
_cell.length_b   1.000
_cell.length_c   1.000
_cell.angle_alpha   90.00
_cell.angle_beta   90.00
_cell.angle_gamma   90.00
#
_symmetry.space_group_name_H-M   'P 1'
#
loop_
_entity.id
_entity.type
_entity.pdbx_description
1 polymer ?
#
loop_
_entity_poly.entity_id
_entity_poly.type
_entity_poly.pdbx_seq_one_letter_code
_entity_poly.pdbx_strand_id
1 'polypeptide(L)'
;MNKITCLSNYLNKFFNERANEISIETGFIKRKRKLSGSSFIKAIILGNIGVSNCSIDTMCQLLNEESVIITKQGLDFRFTKEAVEFMKRMYNESMALFKNTLQIDCRILQQFKSVELLDSSSA
;
A
#
# COMPACT_ATOMS: atom_id res chain seq x y z
N MET A 1 14.39 2.51 23.19
CA MET A 1 14.07 3.72 22.39
C MET A 1 13.15 3.34 21.22
N ASN A 2 11.87 3.67 21.40
CA ASN A 2 10.74 3.85 20.48
C ASN A 2 10.60 2.96 19.23
N LYS A 3 10.10 1.73 19.41
CA LYS A 3 9.53 0.90 18.32
C LYS A 3 8.48 1.68 17.49
N ILE A 4 7.71 2.55 18.15
CA ILE A 4 6.71 3.43 17.51
C ILE A 4 7.36 4.43 16.54
N THR A 5 8.45 5.10 16.96
CA THR A 5 9.18 6.04 16.09
C THR A 5 9.82 5.31 14.91
N CYS A 6 10.33 4.10 15.14
CA CYS A 6 10.89 3.27 14.06
C CYS A 6 9.82 2.89 13.03
N LEU A 7 8.65 2.41 13.48
CA LEU A 7 7.52 2.11 12.60
C LEU A 7 7.04 3.35 11.83
N SER A 8 6.93 4.49 12.51
CA SER A 8 6.54 5.76 11.88
C SER A 8 7.49 6.14 10.74
N ASN A 9 8.80 5.99 10.93
CA ASN A 9 9.79 6.25 9.88
C ASN A 9 9.64 5.28 8.70
N TYR A 10 9.42 3.99 8.95
CA TYR A 10 9.18 3.01 7.88
C TYR A 10 7.92 3.31 7.09
N LEU A 11 6.81 3.60 7.77
CA LEU A 11 5.55 3.96 7.12
C LEU A 11 5.71 5.25 6.31
N ASN A 12 6.40 6.25 6.86
CA ASN A 12 6.68 7.49 6.16
C ASN A 12 7.48 7.23 4.86
N LYS A 13 8.56 6.45 4.94
CA LYS A 13 9.36 6.09 3.77
C LYS A 13 8.56 5.28 2.74
N PHE A 14 7.75 4.33 3.21
CA PHE A 14 6.91 3.48 2.36
C PHE A 14 5.87 4.29 1.58
N PHE A 15 5.09 5.12 2.28
CA PHE A 15 4.01 5.90 1.67
C PHE A 15 4.50 7.10 0.85
N ASN A 16 5.73 7.57 1.06
CA ASN A 16 6.28 8.73 0.36
C ASN A 16 7.34 8.32 -0.68
N GLU A 17 8.59 8.11 -0.25
CA GLU A 17 9.74 7.86 -1.14
C GLU A 17 9.52 6.61 -1.99
N ARG A 18 9.23 5.47 -1.36
CA ARG A 18 9.11 4.18 -2.05
C ARG A 18 7.92 4.17 -3.02
N ALA A 19 6.79 4.76 -2.61
CA ALA A 19 5.62 4.91 -3.48
C ALA A 19 5.94 5.72 -4.73
N ASN A 20 6.70 6.81 -4.61
CA ASN A 20 7.09 7.61 -5.77
C ASN A 20 8.06 6.87 -6.69
N GLU A 21 9.06 6.19 -6.15
CA GLU A 21 10.00 5.37 -6.93
C GLU A 21 9.27 4.30 -7.76
N ILE A 22 8.47 3.46 -7.10
CA ILE A 22 7.79 2.34 -7.75
C ILE A 22 6.78 2.87 -8.78
N SER A 23 6.11 3.99 -8.51
CA SER A 23 5.19 4.59 -9.48
C SER A 23 5.86 4.96 -10.80
N ILE A 24 7.15 5.31 -10.78
CA ILE A 24 7.94 5.58 -11.98
C ILE A 24 8.39 4.27 -12.62
N GLU A 25 8.89 3.33 -11.83
CA GLU A 25 9.35 2.01 -12.31
C GLU A 25 8.25 1.23 -13.05
N THR A 26 7.00 1.30 -12.58
CA THR A 26 5.86 0.64 -13.22
C THR A 26 5.26 1.44 -14.37
N GLY A 27 5.76 2.66 -14.61
CA GLY A 27 5.23 3.56 -15.63
C GLY A 27 3.87 4.16 -15.30
N PHE A 28 3.38 4.03 -14.06
CA PHE A 28 2.16 4.71 -13.60
C PHE A 28 2.34 6.24 -13.67
N ILE A 29 3.49 6.73 -13.19
CA ILE A 29 3.90 8.13 -13.31
C ILE A 29 5.02 8.24 -14.34
N LYS A 30 4.68 8.75 -15.53
CA LYS A 30 5.64 8.94 -16.64
C LYS A 30 6.27 10.35 -16.67
N ARG A 31 5.63 11.34 -16.05
CA ARG A 31 6.08 12.73 -15.99
C ARG A 31 5.71 13.32 -14.64
N LYS A 32 6.50 14.28 -14.15
CA LYS A 32 6.16 15.05 -12.95
C LYS A 32 4.84 15.80 -13.20
N ARG A 33 3.81 15.46 -12.43
CA ARG A 33 2.44 15.99 -12.49
C ARG A 33 2.02 16.39 -11.08
N LYS A 34 0.81 16.96 -10.94
CA LYS A 34 0.20 17.24 -9.63
C LYS A 34 -0.04 15.95 -8.82
N LEU A 35 -0.47 14.88 -9.49
CA LEU A 35 -0.63 13.56 -8.87
C LEU A 35 0.70 12.81 -8.83
N SER A 36 1.09 12.33 -7.66
CA SER A 36 2.26 11.50 -7.40
C SER A 36 1.85 10.07 -7.00
N GLY A 37 2.79 9.13 -7.03
CA GLY A 37 2.58 7.77 -6.52
C GLY A 37 2.17 7.77 -5.05
N SER A 38 2.86 8.58 -4.24
CA SER A 38 2.56 8.81 -2.82
C SER A 38 1.13 9.28 -2.59
N SER A 39 0.71 10.36 -3.27
CA SER A 39 -0.64 10.91 -3.08
C SER A 39 -1.72 9.93 -3.52
N PHE A 40 -1.48 9.17 -4.58
CA PHE A 40 -2.44 8.21 -5.10
C PHE A 40 -2.62 7.01 -4.14
N ILE A 41 -1.53 6.40 -3.67
CA ILE A 41 -1.63 5.23 -2.79
C ILE A 41 -2.25 5.60 -1.44
N LYS A 42 -1.93 6.78 -0.89
CA LYS A 42 -2.54 7.26 0.36
C LYS A 42 -4.04 7.47 0.20
N ALA A 43 -4.48 8.14 -0.87
CA ALA A 43 -5.90 8.36 -1.12
C ALA A 43 -6.67 7.02 -1.24
N ILE A 44 -6.11 6.03 -1.94
CA ILE A 44 -6.74 4.70 -2.07
C ILE A 44 -6.76 3.96 -0.73
N ILE A 45 -5.62 3.86 -0.06
CA ILE A 45 -5.52 3.06 1.16
C ILE A 45 -6.31 3.73 2.28
N LEU A 46 -6.02 4.99 2.60
CA LEU A 46 -6.66 5.71 3.69
C LEU A 46 -8.17 5.88 3.45
N GLY A 47 -8.58 6.08 2.20
CA GLY A 47 -10.00 6.15 1.85
C GLY A 47 -10.77 4.86 2.10
N ASN A 48 -10.09 3.71 2.08
CA ASN A 48 -10.67 2.40 2.33
C ASN A 48 -10.35 1.86 3.75
N ILE A 49 -9.69 2.64 4.61
CA ILE A 49 -9.51 2.25 6.03
C ILE A 49 -10.85 2.46 6.74
N GLY A 50 -11.43 1.39 7.27
CA GLY A 50 -12.66 1.42 8.06
C GLY A 50 -13.96 1.47 7.26
N VAL A 51 -13.91 1.74 5.95
CA VAL A 51 -15.07 1.66 5.04
C VAL A 51 -14.66 0.90 3.78
N SER A 52 -15.30 -0.24 3.51
CA SER A 52 -15.14 -0.92 2.22
C SER A 52 -15.82 -0.11 1.12
N ASN A 53 -15.17 0.03 -0.04
CA ASN A 53 -15.67 0.74 -1.24
C ASN A 53 -15.71 2.27 -1.09
N CYS A 54 -14.56 2.86 -0.78
CA CYS A 54 -14.38 4.31 -0.85
C CYS A 54 -14.81 4.88 -2.20
N SER A 55 -15.63 5.94 -2.18
CA SER A 55 -16.09 6.60 -3.39
C SER A 55 -14.96 7.41 -4.06
N ILE A 56 -15.03 7.60 -5.38
CA ILE A 56 -14.11 8.49 -6.12
C ILE A 56 -14.14 9.92 -5.55
N ASP A 57 -15.31 10.37 -5.08
CA ASP A 57 -15.48 11.66 -4.40
C ASP A 57 -14.62 11.78 -3.15
N THR A 58 -14.67 10.78 -2.28
CA THR A 58 -13.88 10.71 -1.06
C THR A 58 -12.38 10.67 -1.38
N MET A 59 -11.97 9.91 -2.39
CA MET A 59 -10.57 9.91 -2.83
C MET A 59 -10.12 11.27 -3.36
N CYS A 60 -10.97 11.99 -4.10
CA CYS A 60 -10.70 13.36 -4.53
C CYS A 60 -10.53 14.33 -3.34
N GLN A 61 -11.32 14.16 -2.27
CA GLN A 61 -11.18 14.96 -1.04
C GLN A 61 -9.84 14.69 -0.35
N LEU A 62 -9.45 13.43 -0.19
CA LEU A 62 -8.16 13.04 0.39
C LEU A 62 -6.98 13.57 -0.43
N LEU A 63 -7.09 13.54 -1.77
CA LEU A 63 -6.07 14.13 -2.65
C LEU A 63 -6.00 15.65 -2.48
N ASN A 64 -7.13 16.33 -2.26
CA ASN A 64 -7.15 17.77 -2.02
C ASN A 64 -6.47 18.15 -0.69
N GLU A 65 -6.57 17.31 0.34
CA GLU A 65 -5.82 17.48 1.60
C GLU A 65 -4.30 17.43 1.37
N GLU A 66 -3.84 16.65 0.39
CA GLU A 66 -2.44 16.66 -0.08
C GLU A 66 -2.14 17.72 -1.15
N SER A 67 -3.01 18.73 -1.32
CA SER A 67 -2.90 19.79 -2.33
C SER A 67 -2.93 19.31 -3.79
N VAL A 68 -3.49 18.11 -4.04
CA VAL A 68 -3.68 17.54 -5.38
C VAL A 68 -5.13 17.75 -5.84
N ILE A 69 -5.35 18.83 -6.60
CA ILE A 69 -6.65 19.13 -7.19
C ILE A 69 -6.83 18.32 -8.47
N ILE A 70 -7.80 17.40 -8.48
CA ILE A 70 -8.16 16.56 -9.62
C ILE A 70 -9.69 16.40 -9.71
N THR A 71 -10.22 16.32 -10.92
CA THR A 71 -11.65 16.04 -11.13
C THR A 71 -11.94 14.55 -10.92
N LYS A 72 -13.20 14.19 -10.62
CA LYS A 72 -13.62 12.78 -10.49
C LYS A 72 -13.25 11.97 -11.73
N GLN A 73 -13.58 12.49 -12.91
CA GLN A 73 -13.24 11.87 -14.20
C GLN A 73 -11.71 11.77 -14.39
N GLY A 74 -10.96 12.80 -13.98
CA GLY A 74 -9.52 12.80 -14.05
C GLY A 74 -8.87 11.73 -13.16
N LEU A 75 -9.46 11.45 -12.00
CA LEU A 75 -9.05 10.36 -11.10
C LEU A 75 -9.49 9.00 -11.63
N ASP A 76 -10.71 8.89 -12.15
CA ASP A 76 -11.23 7.65 -12.75
C ASP A 76 -10.31 7.14 -13.89
N PHE A 77 -9.83 8.05 -14.74
CA PHE A 77 -8.84 7.72 -15.78
C PHE A 77 -7.45 7.29 -15.26
N ARG A 78 -7.20 7.34 -13.95
CA ARG A 78 -5.95 6.84 -13.35
C ARG A 78 -6.02 5.37 -12.97
N PHE A 79 -7.19 4.74 -13.00
CA PHE A 79 -7.31 3.29 -12.78
C PHE A 79 -6.94 2.51 -14.05
N THR A 80 -5.66 2.58 -14.42
CA THR A 80 -5.11 1.90 -15.59
C THR A 80 -4.40 0.59 -15.22
N LYS A 81 -3.96 -0.16 -16.23
CA LYS A 81 -3.15 -1.38 -16.02
C LYS A 81 -1.85 -1.09 -15.28
N GLU A 82 -1.22 0.05 -15.56
CA GLU A 82 -0.01 0.50 -14.87
C GLU A 82 -0.28 0.87 -13.41
N ALA A 83 -1.46 1.43 -13.11
CA ALA A 83 -1.87 1.68 -11.72
C ALA A 83 -2.09 0.38 -10.94
N VAL A 84 -2.67 -0.64 -11.59
CA VAL A 84 -2.79 -1.97 -11.00
C VAL A 84 -1.42 -2.59 -10.72
N GLU A 85 -0.49 -2.50 -11.67
CA GLU A 85 0.88 -2.99 -11.49
C GLU A 85 1.63 -2.22 -10.37
N PHE A 86 1.45 -0.90 -10.30
CA PHE A 86 1.92 -0.07 -9.19
C PHE A 86 1.40 -0.59 -7.84
N MET A 87 0.09 -0.79 -7.70
CA MET A 87 -0.51 -1.27 -6.46
C MET A 87 -0.03 -2.69 -6.10
N LYS A 88 0.13 -3.58 -7.07
CA LYS A 88 0.69 -4.93 -6.86
C LYS A 88 2.12 -4.89 -6.32
N ARG A 89 2.98 -4.04 -6.90
CA ARG A 89 4.35 -3.86 -6.39
C ARG A 89 4.36 -3.27 -4.98
N MET A 90 3.55 -2.26 -4.71
CA MET A 90 3.42 -1.68 -3.38
C MET A 90 2.93 -2.69 -2.34
N TYR A 91 2.01 -3.58 -2.74
CA TYR A 91 1.57 -4.69 -1.89
C TYR A 91 2.74 -5.65 -1.58
N ASN A 92 3.52 -6.06 -2.59
CA ASN A 92 4.68 -6.92 -2.40
C ASN A 92 5.75 -6.28 -1.48
N GLU A 93 5.99 -4.98 -1.62
CA GLU A 93 6.87 -4.23 -0.71
C GLU A 93 6.33 -4.23 0.71
N SER A 94 5.02 -4.07 0.90
CA SER A 94 4.43 -4.14 2.23
C SER A 94 4.61 -5.54 2.83
N MET A 95 4.45 -6.61 2.05
CA MET A 95 4.71 -7.97 2.50
C MET A 95 6.17 -8.18 2.90
N ALA A 96 7.12 -7.56 2.18
CA ALA A 96 8.53 -7.59 2.56
C ALA A 96 8.81 -6.83 3.86
N LEU A 97 8.13 -5.71 4.11
CA LEU A 97 8.21 -4.98 5.39
C LEU A 97 7.56 -5.77 6.54
N PHE A 98 6.48 -6.50 6.26
CA PHE A 98 5.78 -7.37 7.21
C PHE A 98 6.45 -8.72 7.43
N LYS A 99 7.46 -9.09 6.63
CA LYS A 99 8.34 -10.22 6.94
C LYS A 99 9.13 -9.89 8.20
N ASN A 100 8.46 -10.09 9.33
CA ASN A 100 9.09 -10.23 10.60
C ASN A 100 10.01 -11.44 10.49
N THR A 101 11.31 -11.15 10.49
CA THR A 101 12.40 -12.00 10.96
C THR A 101 12.24 -12.36 12.44
N LEU A 102 11.01 -12.63 12.90
CA LEU A 102 10.81 -13.41 14.10
C LEU A 102 11.15 -14.83 13.70
N GLN A 103 12.40 -15.22 13.95
CA GLN A 103 12.73 -16.64 14.08
C GLN A 103 11.92 -17.16 15.25
N ILE A 104 10.72 -17.65 14.95
CA ILE A 104 9.98 -18.46 15.89
C ILE A 104 10.77 -19.76 15.99
N ASP A 105 11.20 -20.10 17.19
CA ASP A 105 11.83 -21.38 17.44
C ASP A 105 10.81 -22.49 17.22
N CYS A 106 10.80 -23.03 16.00
CA CYS A 106 9.89 -24.10 15.59
C CYS A 106 10.28 -25.46 16.21
N ARG A 107 11.21 -25.54 17.18
CA ARG A 107 11.51 -26.79 17.90
C ARG A 107 10.27 -27.42 18.53
N ILE A 108 9.33 -26.61 19.02
CA ILE A 108 8.05 -27.11 19.54
C ILE A 108 7.21 -27.83 18.46
N LEU A 109 7.40 -27.49 17.18
CA LEU A 109 6.68 -28.12 16.08
C LEU A 109 7.27 -29.48 15.70
N GLN A 110 8.53 -29.76 16.05
CA GLN A 110 9.22 -31.02 15.73
C GLN A 110 8.61 -32.24 16.45
N GLN A 111 7.83 -32.04 17.51
CA GLN A 111 7.15 -33.13 18.22
C GLN A 111 5.94 -33.67 17.45
N PHE A 112 5.42 -32.91 16.48
CA PHE A 112 4.25 -33.31 15.69
C PHE A 112 4.68 -34.03 14.41
N LYS A 113 3.95 -35.08 14.03
CA LYS A 113 4.20 -35.84 12.79
C LYS A 113 3.96 -35.00 11.53
N SER A 114 3.03 -34.06 11.58
CA SER A 114 2.75 -33.06 10.55
C SER A 114 2.18 -31.79 11.18
N VAL A 115 2.39 -30.64 10.53
CA VAL A 115 1.79 -29.35 10.89
C VAL A 115 1.08 -28.82 9.66
N GLU A 116 -0.23 -28.65 9.76
CA GLU A 116 -1.09 -28.18 8.67
C GLU A 116 -1.67 -26.83 9.05
N LEU A 117 -1.49 -25.83 8.16
CA LEU A 117 -2.10 -24.52 8.29
C LEU A 117 -3.41 -24.54 7.51
N LEU A 118 -4.52 -24.57 8.24
CA LEU A 118 -5.85 -24.40 7.67
C LEU A 118 -6.12 -22.90 7.54
N ASP A 119 -6.06 -22.38 6.33
CA ASP A 119 -6.44 -21.00 6.05
C ASP A 119 -7.96 -20.92 5.88
N SER A 120 -8.64 -20.26 6.81
CA SER A 120 -10.08 -20.00 6.75
C SER A 120 -10.38 -18.65 6.09
N SER A 121 -9.77 -18.37 4.96
CA SER A 121 -10.13 -17.22 4.13
C SER A 121 -11.40 -17.58 3.36
N SER A 122 -12.56 -17.23 3.91
CA SER A 122 -13.86 -17.36 3.24
C SER A 122 -13.85 -16.60 1.92
N ALA A 123 -14.17 -17.29 0.83
CA ALA A 123 -14.30 -16.76 -0.53
C ALA A 123 -15.48 -15.78 -0.67
#